data_AF-A0AAV0VSX6-F1
#
_entry.id   AF-A0AAV0VSX6-F1
#
_cell.length_a   1.000
_cell.length_b   1.000
_cell.length_c   1.000
_cell.angle_alpha   90.00
_cell.angle_beta   90.00
_cell.angle_gamma   90.00
#
_symmetry.space_group_name_H-M   'P 1'
#
loop_
_entity.id
_entity.type
_entity.pdbx_description
1 polymer ?
#
loop_
_entity_poly.entity_id
_entity_poly.type
_entity_poly.pdbx_seq_one_letter_code
_entity_poly.pdbx_strand_id
1 'polypeptide(L)'
;MSKSVDKKTPCQNSILDTLKKATTRNSDWPDKDEFLDVIYWARQILGLIAGLLWGLLPLKGLFGLGLFLVLNAVSLYAYFTNFQQIDEEEFGGAWELTKEGFVTSLAGFLVMWIIVYSGMHFD
;
A
#
# COMPACT_ATOMS: atom_id res chain seq x y z
N MET A 1 42.36 23.92 5.29
CA MET A 1 40.91 24.01 5.03
C MET A 1 40.47 22.65 4.51
N SER A 2 40.08 21.76 5.43
CA SER A 2 39.80 20.35 5.12
C SER A 2 38.46 20.26 4.40
N LYS A 3 38.45 19.72 3.18
CA LYS A 3 37.22 19.35 2.48
C LYS A 3 36.67 18.11 3.20
N SER A 4 35.55 18.27 3.89
CA SER A 4 34.78 17.15 4.42
C SER A 4 34.32 16.29 3.25
N VAL A 5 34.95 15.13 3.12
CA VAL A 5 34.48 14.03 2.29
C VAL A 5 33.19 13.53 2.94
N ASP A 6 32.04 13.95 2.42
CA ASP A 6 30.74 13.39 2.78
C ASP A 6 30.75 11.91 2.42
N LYS A 7 30.92 11.09 3.46
CA LYS A 7 30.85 9.65 3.42
C LYS A 7 29.38 9.28 3.17
N LYS A 8 28.98 9.21 1.89
CA LYS A 8 27.67 8.69 1.49
C LYS A 8 27.53 7.25 2.01
N THR A 9 26.73 7.08 3.05
CA THR A 9 26.29 5.77 3.57
C THR A 9 25.38 5.13 2.52
N PRO A 10 25.77 4.04 1.83
CA PRO A 10 25.07 3.58 0.63
C PRO A 10 23.71 2.92 0.87
N CYS A 11 23.41 2.45 2.10
CA CYS A 11 22.21 1.63 2.35
C CYS A 11 20.99 2.37 2.92
N GLN A 12 21.13 3.54 3.54
CA GLN A 12 20.01 4.17 4.25
C GLN A 12 19.19 5.15 3.39
N ASN A 13 19.80 5.67 2.32
CA ASN A 13 19.14 6.66 1.46
C ASN A 13 18.09 6.00 0.56
N SER A 14 18.28 4.72 0.16
CA SER A 14 17.41 4.05 -0.81
C SER A 14 15.93 4.03 -0.38
N ILE A 15 15.60 3.60 0.84
CA ILE A 15 14.20 3.46 1.26
C ILE A 15 13.53 4.83 1.41
N LEU A 16 14.24 5.82 1.98
CA LEU A 16 13.69 7.16 2.13
C LEU A 16 13.54 7.85 0.77
N ASP A 17 14.45 7.62 -0.17
CA ASP A 17 14.34 8.11 -1.53
C ASP A 17 13.15 7.45 -2.25
N THR A 18 12.98 6.14 -2.13
CA THR A 18 11.81 5.40 -2.66
C THR A 18 10.50 5.89 -2.04
N LEU A 19 10.44 6.11 -0.72
CA LEU A 19 9.24 6.65 -0.06
C LEU A 19 8.96 8.09 -0.46
N LYS A 20 10.01 8.91 -0.59
CA LYS A 20 9.90 10.29 -1.05
C LYS A 20 9.38 10.33 -2.48
N LYS A 21 9.88 9.45 -3.34
CA LYS A 21 9.42 9.24 -4.72
C LYS A 21 7.99 8.71 -4.78
N ALA A 22 7.63 7.74 -3.92
CA ALA A 22 6.26 7.24 -3.75
C ALA A 22 5.26 8.33 -3.32
N THR A 23 5.74 9.32 -2.56
CA THR A 23 4.95 10.45 -2.07
C THR A 23 5.05 11.67 -2.99
N THR A 24 5.91 11.65 -4.00
CA THR A 24 6.05 12.73 -4.98
C THR A 24 5.18 12.40 -6.19
N ARG A 25 4.30 13.33 -6.56
CA ARG A 25 3.42 13.17 -7.74
C ARG A 25 4.21 13.10 -9.03
N ASN A 26 3.72 12.30 -9.98
CA ASN A 26 4.29 12.14 -11.32
C ASN A 26 5.79 11.82 -11.26
N SER A 27 6.15 10.85 -10.42
CA SER A 27 7.51 10.34 -10.33
C SER A 27 7.72 9.24 -11.37
N ASP A 28 8.89 9.26 -12.01
CA ASP A 28 9.33 8.24 -12.95
C ASP A 28 9.75 6.95 -12.23
N TRP A 29 9.26 5.79 -12.65
CA TRP A 29 9.60 4.48 -12.06
C TRP A 29 10.35 3.61 -13.08
N PRO A 30 11.67 3.80 -13.25
CA PRO A 30 12.47 3.01 -14.19
C PRO A 30 12.61 1.55 -13.74
N ASP A 31 12.48 1.29 -12.44
CA ASP A 31 12.46 -0.05 -11.87
C ASP A 31 11.02 -0.42 -11.50
N LYS A 32 10.49 -1.42 -12.22
CA LYS A 32 9.15 -1.95 -12.01
C LYS A 32 9.00 -2.60 -10.64
N ASP A 33 10.01 -3.34 -10.19
CA ASP A 33 9.95 -4.07 -8.93
C ASP A 33 9.94 -3.09 -7.75
N GLU A 34 10.69 -1.99 -7.84
CA GLU A 34 10.66 -0.89 -6.87
C GLU A 34 9.24 -0.29 -6.73
N PHE A 35 8.54 -0.10 -7.85
CA PHE A 35 7.18 0.42 -7.83
C PHE A 35 6.18 -0.62 -7.28
N LEU A 36 6.32 -1.89 -7.64
CA LEU A 36 5.50 -2.99 -7.12
C LEU A 36 5.64 -3.12 -5.61
N ASP A 37 6.84 -2.95 -5.06
CA ASP A 37 7.08 -2.92 -3.61
C ASP A 37 6.31 -1.79 -2.92
N VAL A 38 6.32 -0.58 -3.51
CA VAL A 38 5.56 0.57 -2.98
C VAL A 38 4.06 0.28 -2.96
N ILE A 39 3.53 -0.29 -4.06
CA ILE A 39 2.12 -0.68 -4.16
C ILE A 39 1.76 -1.75 -3.12
N TYR A 40 2.62 -2.76 -2.97
CA TYR A 40 2.46 -3.83 -1.99
C TYR A 40 2.35 -3.27 -0.58
N TRP A 41 3.32 -2.43 -0.16
CA TRP A 41 3.34 -1.84 1.18
C TRP A 41 2.19 -0.85 1.43
N ALA A 42 1.85 -0.04 0.42
CA ALA A 42 0.71 0.88 0.52
C ALA A 42 -0.60 0.13 0.79
N ARG A 43 -0.85 -0.97 0.07
CA ARG A 43 -2.00 -1.85 0.30
C ARG A 43 -1.97 -2.50 1.67
N GLN A 44 -0.79 -2.89 2.14
CA GLN A 44 -0.65 -3.52 3.45
C GLN A 44 -1.04 -2.55 4.57
N ILE A 45 -0.60 -1.30 4.48
CA ILE A 45 -1.00 -0.23 5.42
C ILE A 45 -2.51 0.01 5.34
N LEU A 46 -3.07 0.11 4.12
CA LEU A 46 -4.53 0.27 3.94
C LEU A 46 -5.32 -0.90 4.54
N GLY A 47 -4.85 -2.14 4.36
CA GLY A 47 -5.45 -3.34 4.93
C GLY A 47 -5.46 -3.34 6.45
N LEU A 48 -4.34 -2.98 7.07
CA LEU A 48 -4.23 -2.89 8.53
C LEU A 48 -5.13 -1.79 9.10
N ILE A 49 -5.14 -0.60 8.49
CA ILE A 49 -5.99 0.52 8.93
C ILE A 49 -7.46 0.15 8.78
N ALA A 50 -7.87 -0.39 7.63
CA ALA A 50 -9.25 -0.81 7.40
C ALA A 50 -9.69 -1.90 8.38
N GLY A 51 -8.83 -2.89 8.64
CA GLY A 51 -9.13 -3.98 9.57
C GLY A 51 -9.30 -3.49 11.00
N LEU A 52 -8.44 -2.57 11.43
CA LEU A 52 -8.57 -1.90 12.72
C LEU A 52 -9.89 -1.13 12.83
N LEU A 53 -10.22 -0.29 11.83
CA LEU A 53 -11.45 0.49 11.83
C LEU A 53 -12.71 -0.40 11.81
N TRP A 54 -12.71 -1.51 11.07
CA TRP A 54 -13.87 -2.39 10.98
C TRP A 54 -14.08 -3.21 12.25
N GLY A 55 -12.99 -3.61 12.90
CA GLY A 55 -13.03 -4.22 14.21
C GLY A 55 -13.59 -3.27 15.26
N LEU A 56 -13.29 -1.98 15.16
CA LEU A 56 -13.82 -0.93 16.04
C LEU A 56 -15.28 -0.57 15.78
N LEU A 57 -15.74 -0.60 14.51
CA LEU A 57 -17.09 -0.22 14.06
C LEU A 57 -18.10 -1.38 14.00
N PRO A 58 -17.92 -2.40 14.85
CA PRO A 58 -18.40 -3.79 14.70
C PRO A 58 -19.01 -4.19 13.35
N LEU A 59 -18.33 -3.92 12.24
CA LEU A 59 -18.84 -4.29 10.92
C LEU A 59 -18.86 -5.81 10.80
N LYS A 60 -19.86 -6.37 10.11
CA LYS A 60 -20.10 -7.81 10.04
C LYS A 60 -20.36 -8.28 8.62
N GLY A 61 -20.00 -9.54 8.38
CA GLY A 61 -20.38 -10.30 7.19
C GLY A 61 -19.79 -9.75 5.89
N LEU A 62 -20.45 -10.12 4.79
CA LEU A 62 -20.02 -9.80 3.42
C LEU A 62 -19.97 -8.30 3.13
N PHE A 63 -20.74 -7.48 3.86
CA PHE A 63 -20.74 -6.04 3.68
C PHE A 63 -19.36 -5.43 4.00
N GLY A 64 -18.75 -5.81 5.13
CA GLY A 64 -17.43 -5.31 5.50
C GLY A 64 -16.34 -5.75 4.53
N LEU A 65 -16.44 -6.98 4.01
CA LEU A 65 -15.55 -7.50 2.97
C LEU A 65 -15.72 -6.77 1.64
N GLY A 66 -16.96 -6.58 1.18
CA GLY A 66 -17.26 -5.87 -0.06
C GLY A 66 -16.79 -4.41 -0.01
N LEU A 67 -16.97 -3.74 1.13
CA LEU A 67 -16.50 -2.37 1.31
C LEU A 67 -14.97 -2.29 1.31
N PHE A 68 -14.27 -3.26 1.91
CA PHE A 68 -12.81 -3.35 1.81
C PHE A 68 -12.35 -3.53 0.36
N LEU A 69 -12.98 -4.41 -0.42
CA LEU A 69 -12.63 -4.63 -1.82
C LEU A 69 -12.81 -3.36 -2.66
N VAL A 70 -13.93 -2.66 -2.49
CA VAL A 70 -14.20 -1.39 -3.19
C VAL A 70 -13.17 -0.34 -2.79
N LEU A 71 -12.93 -0.14 -1.48
CA LEU A 71 -11.97 0.85 -1.00
C LEU A 71 -10.55 0.54 -1.47
N ASN A 72 -10.13 -0.72 -1.46
CA ASN A 72 -8.81 -1.14 -1.91
C ASN A 72 -8.63 -0.89 -3.41
N ALA A 73 -9.60 -1.32 -4.23
CA ALA A 73 -9.56 -1.12 -5.67
C ALA A 73 -9.58 0.36 -6.06
N VAL A 74 -10.49 1.15 -5.47
CA VAL A 74 -10.60 2.59 -5.74
C VAL A 74 -9.35 3.35 -5.29
N SER A 75 -8.83 3.06 -4.09
CA SER A 75 -7.63 3.75 -3.57
C SER A 75 -6.42 3.46 -4.45
N LEU A 76 -6.27 2.21 -4.89
CA LEU A 76 -5.18 1.83 -5.78
C LEU A 76 -5.31 2.51 -7.14
N TYR A 77 -6.49 2.42 -7.77
CA TYR A 77 -6.76 3.05 -9.06
C TYR A 77 -6.51 4.56 -9.01
N ALA A 78 -7.02 5.22 -7.96
CA ALA A 78 -6.74 6.63 -7.74
C ALA A 78 -5.25 6.93 -7.55
N TYR A 79 -4.48 6.05 -6.92
CA TYR A 79 -3.05 6.24 -6.70
C TYR A 79 -2.27 6.21 -8.02
N PHE A 80 -2.35 5.14 -8.81
CA PHE A 80 -1.55 5.08 -10.04
C PHE A 80 -2.09 5.99 -11.17
N THR A 81 -3.41 6.13 -11.32
CA THR A 81 -4.00 6.99 -12.37
C THR A 81 -3.94 8.47 -12.04
N ASN A 82 -4.35 8.89 -10.83
CA ASN A 82 -4.44 10.32 -10.49
C ASN A 82 -3.19 10.87 -9.80
N PHE A 83 -2.50 10.07 -8.97
CA PHE A 83 -1.35 10.55 -8.19
C PHE A 83 -0.03 10.35 -8.94
N GLN A 84 0.17 9.17 -9.53
CA GLN A 84 1.41 8.84 -10.23
C GLN A 84 1.35 9.09 -11.75
N GLN A 85 0.15 9.16 -12.33
CA GLN A 85 -0.09 9.38 -13.78
C GLN A 85 0.69 8.40 -14.66
N ILE A 86 0.82 7.17 -14.19
CA ILE A 86 1.54 6.12 -14.91
C ILE A 86 0.66 5.59 -16.04
N ASP A 87 1.26 5.40 -17.22
CA ASP A 87 0.63 4.65 -18.29
C ASP A 87 0.67 3.15 -17.94
N GLU A 88 -0.50 2.55 -17.74
CA GLU A 88 -0.65 1.18 -17.25
C GLU A 88 0.01 0.16 -18.19
N GLU A 89 0.14 0.50 -19.47
CA GLU A 89 0.78 -0.34 -20.49
C GLU A 89 2.29 -0.51 -20.25
N GLU A 90 2.95 0.47 -19.63
CA GLU A 90 4.40 0.45 -19.38
C GLU A 90 4.77 -0.55 -18.26
N PHE A 91 3.84 -0.84 -17.36
CA PHE A 91 4.05 -1.73 -16.20
C PHE A 91 3.51 -3.15 -16.40
N GLY A 92 3.25 -3.57 -17.65
CA GLY A 92 2.70 -4.90 -17.96
C GLY A 92 1.17 -4.97 -17.83
N GLY A 93 0.50 -3.82 -17.80
CA GLY A 93 -0.95 -3.67 -17.70
C GLY A 93 -1.44 -3.50 -16.25
N ALA A 94 -2.61 -2.85 -16.10
CA ALA A 94 -3.25 -2.68 -14.79
C ALA A 94 -3.46 -3.99 -14.03
N TRP A 95 -3.58 -5.12 -14.72
CA TRP A 95 -3.77 -6.42 -14.09
C TRP A 95 -2.59 -6.83 -13.19
N GLU A 96 -1.36 -6.54 -13.60
CA GLU A 96 -0.16 -6.89 -12.84
C GLU A 96 -0.03 -6.04 -11.57
N LEU A 97 -0.35 -4.75 -11.67
CA LEU A 97 -0.43 -3.85 -10.52
C LEU A 97 -1.59 -4.23 -9.58
N THR A 98 -2.70 -4.69 -10.15
CA THR A 98 -3.92 -5.02 -9.40
C THR A 98 -3.80 -6.35 -8.66
N LYS A 99 -3.04 -7.33 -9.18
CA LYS A 99 -2.77 -8.57 -8.44
C LYS A 99 -1.77 -8.36 -7.29
N GLU A 100 -0.83 -7.42 -7.44
CA GLU A 100 0.24 -7.22 -6.49
C GLU A 100 -0.28 -6.77 -5.12
N GLY A 101 0.11 -7.48 -4.06
CA GLY A 101 -0.33 -7.21 -2.69
C GLY A 101 -1.82 -7.37 -2.39
N PHE A 102 -2.67 -7.77 -3.34
CA PHE A 102 -4.13 -7.88 -3.10
C PHE A 102 -4.46 -9.00 -2.10
N VAL A 103 -4.01 -10.23 -2.36
CA VAL A 103 -4.30 -11.38 -1.49
C VAL A 103 -3.69 -11.18 -0.11
N THR A 104 -2.48 -10.65 -0.04
CA THR A 104 -1.75 -10.42 1.21
C THR A 104 -2.37 -9.29 2.04
N SER A 105 -2.85 -8.22 1.41
CA SER A 105 -3.57 -7.14 2.11
C SER A 105 -4.96 -7.56 2.57
N LEU A 106 -5.66 -8.41 1.79
CA LEU A 106 -6.92 -9.02 2.19
C LEU A 106 -6.73 -9.91 3.42
N ALA A 107 -5.69 -10.76 3.44
CA ALA A 107 -5.36 -11.59 4.59
C ALA A 107 -5.02 -10.74 5.82
N GLY A 108 -4.19 -9.71 5.66
CA GLY A 108 -3.84 -8.78 6.74
C GLY A 108 -5.06 -8.04 7.31
N PHE A 109 -5.94 -7.55 6.43
CA PHE A 109 -7.22 -6.94 6.80
C PHE A 109 -8.08 -7.90 7.63
N LEU A 110 -8.29 -9.12 7.15
CA LEU A 110 -9.12 -10.12 7.83
C LEU A 110 -8.57 -10.48 9.21
N VAL A 111 -7.25 -10.72 9.31
CA VAL A 111 -6.59 -11.04 10.58
C VAL A 111 -6.74 -9.89 11.57
N MET A 112 -6.43 -8.66 11.16
CA MET A 112 -6.57 -7.47 12.02
C MET A 112 -8.01 -7.26 12.47
N TRP A 113 -8.96 -7.41 11.54
CA TRP A 113 -10.39 -7.26 11.82
C TRP A 113 -10.88 -8.30 12.83
N ILE A 114 -10.59 -9.59 12.63
CA ILE A 114 -11.03 -10.66 13.53
C ILE A 114 -10.42 -10.48 14.92
N ILE A 115 -9.14 -10.14 15.02
CA ILE A 115 -8.46 -9.92 16.31
C ILE A 115 -9.11 -8.76 17.08
N VAL A 116 -9.29 -7.60 16.45
CA VAL A 116 -9.88 -6.42 17.11
C VAL A 116 -11.34 -6.66 17.46
N TYR A 117 -12.11 -7.20 16.50
CA TYR A 117 -13.52 -7.49 16.70
C TYR A 117 -13.70 -8.45 17.88
N SER A 118 -12.93 -9.54 17.91
CA SER A 118 -12.98 -10.51 19.01
C SER A 118 -12.54 -9.88 20.32
N GLY A 119 -11.45 -9.11 20.36
CA GLY A 119 -10.96 -8.51 21.60
C GLY A 119 -11.91 -7.47 22.20
N MET A 120 -12.68 -6.76 21.38
CA MET A 120 -13.55 -5.67 21.84
C MET A 120 -15.02 -6.07 22.04
N HIS A 121 -15.48 -7.10 21.33
CA HIS A 121 -16.86 -7.55 21.33
C HIS A 121 -17.01 -8.98 21.88
N PHE A 122 -16.01 -9.45 22.63
CA PHE A 122 -16.15 -10.65 23.45
C PHE A 122 -17.02 -10.29 24.66
N ASP A 123 -18.21 -10.87 24.71
CA ASP A 123 -18.97 -11.08 25.95
C ASP A 123 -18.64 -12.48 26.51
#